data_AF-A0AAV9ZK09-F1
#
_entry.id   AF-A0AAV9ZK09-F1
#
_cell.length_a   1.000
_cell.length_b   1.000
_cell.length_c   1.000
_cell.angle_alpha   90.00
_cell.angle_beta   90.00
_cell.angle_gamma   90.00
#
_symmetry.space_group_name_H-M   'P 1'
#
loop_
_entity.id
_entity.type
_entity.pdbx_description
1 polymer ?
#
loop_
_entity_poly.entity_id
_entity_poly.type
_entity_poly.pdbx_seq_one_letter_code
_entity_poly.pdbx_strand_id
1 'polypeptide(L)'
;KQATMKLGFPQQLKYKLKNDEDTILNQGKLFTLPRTVTVEKLLTNFGHLMESRPSLGTSRPSTIPATVISGLLTYFDSFLPILLLYPAERPQCRSIRGKYVVGVDIAKERAMSQIYGAEHLLRLIGELSELCK
;
A
#
# COMPACT_ATOMS: atom_id res chain seq x y z
N LYS A 1 16.47 -5.15 25.65
CA LYS A 1 15.06 -5.57 25.57
C LYS A 1 14.55 -5.19 24.17
N GLN A 2 14.47 -6.14 23.24
CA GLN A 2 13.85 -5.89 21.94
C GLN A 2 12.35 -5.75 22.17
N ALA A 3 11.79 -4.59 21.83
CA ALA A 3 10.34 -4.39 21.84
C ALA A 3 9.76 -5.16 20.64
N THR A 4 9.13 -6.31 20.89
CA THR A 4 8.41 -7.06 19.86
C THR A 4 7.11 -6.32 19.56
N MET A 5 7.06 -5.65 18.41
CA MET A 5 5.90 -4.85 18.00
C MET A 5 4.86 -5.79 17.36
N LYS A 6 4.05 -6.46 18.20
CA LYS A 6 3.00 -7.35 17.71
C LYS A 6 1.85 -6.55 17.09
N LEU A 7 1.91 -6.31 15.78
CA LEU A 7 0.77 -5.86 15.00
C LEU A 7 -0.25 -7.01 14.93
N GLY A 8 -1.37 -6.88 15.64
CA GLY A 8 -2.45 -7.86 15.59
C GLY A 8 -3.12 -7.84 14.22
N PHE A 9 -2.67 -8.68 13.29
CA PHE A 9 -3.22 -8.71 11.93
C PHE A 9 -4.54 -9.50 11.89
N PRO A 10 -5.68 -8.86 11.57
CA PRO A 10 -7.01 -9.50 11.59
C PRO A 10 -7.09 -10.73 10.68
N GLN A 11 -7.77 -11.79 11.14
CA GLN A 11 -7.92 -13.02 10.35
C GLN A 11 -8.62 -12.78 9.00
N GLN A 12 -9.58 -11.86 8.94
CA GLN A 12 -10.28 -11.49 7.70
C GLN A 12 -9.30 -10.95 6.64
N LEU A 13 -8.30 -10.18 7.05
CA LEU A 13 -7.27 -9.65 6.17
C LEU A 13 -6.29 -10.74 5.72
N LYS A 14 -6.01 -11.75 6.56
CA LYS A 14 -5.22 -12.92 6.15
C LYS A 14 -5.92 -13.72 5.06
N TYR A 15 -7.23 -13.92 5.24
CA TYR A 15 -8.04 -14.61 4.24
C TYR A 15 -8.04 -13.86 2.90
N LYS A 16 -8.16 -12.52 2.94
CA LYS A 16 -8.03 -11.67 1.74
C LYS A 16 -6.69 -11.85 1.04
N LEU A 17 -5.57 -11.81 1.77
CA LEU A 17 -4.23 -12.03 1.20
C LEU A 17 -4.11 -13.40 0.52
N LYS A 18 -4.59 -14.47 1.17
CA LYS A 18 -4.57 -15.83 0.61
C LYS A 18 -5.42 -15.94 -0.66
N ASN A 19 -6.57 -15.27 -0.70
CA ASN A 19 -7.42 -15.24 -1.88
C ASN A 19 -6.79 -14.44 -3.03
N ASP A 20 -6.10 -13.34 -2.73
CA ASP A 20 -5.40 -12.53 -3.73
C ASP A 20 -4.22 -13.31 -4.34
N GLU A 21 -3.48 -14.05 -3.51
CA GLU A 21 -2.43 -14.97 -3.96
C GLU A 21 -2.98 -16.03 -4.93
N ASP A 22 -4.08 -16.70 -4.56
CA ASP A 22 -4.76 -17.70 -5.41
C ASP A 22 -5.22 -17.09 -6.74
N THR A 23 -5.79 -15.88 -6.70
CA THR A 23 -6.28 -15.19 -7.89
C THR A 23 -5.17 -14.90 -8.90
N ILE A 24 -3.97 -14.58 -8.43
CA ILE A 24 -2.84 -14.25 -9.30
C ILE A 24 -2.08 -15.49 -9.74
N LEU A 25 -1.81 -16.42 -8.82
CA LEU A 25 -1.01 -17.61 -9.11
C LEU A 25 -1.82 -18.69 -9.82
N ASN A 26 -3.05 -18.96 -9.38
CA ASN A 26 -3.86 -20.06 -9.90
C ASN A 26 -4.84 -19.62 -11.00
N GLN A 27 -5.41 -18.41 -10.91
CA GLN A 27 -6.35 -17.93 -11.94
C GLN A 27 -5.70 -17.05 -13.01
N GLY A 28 -4.44 -16.61 -12.82
CA GLY A 28 -3.73 -15.75 -13.75
C GLY A 28 -4.40 -14.38 -13.97
N LYS A 29 -5.30 -13.97 -13.08
CA LYS A 29 -6.03 -12.71 -13.21
C LYS A 29 -5.21 -11.59 -12.61
N LEU A 30 -4.74 -10.69 -13.47
CA LEU A 30 -4.03 -9.48 -13.06
C LEU A 30 -5.01 -8.35 -12.76
N PHE A 31 -4.70 -7.53 -11.77
CA PHE A 31 -5.48 -6.33 -11.48
C PHE A 31 -5.37 -5.32 -12.63
N THR A 32 -6.48 -4.64 -12.92
CA THR A 32 -6.50 -3.53 -13.88
C THR A 32 -5.85 -2.29 -13.26
N LEU A 33 -4.87 -1.71 -13.97
CA LEU A 33 -4.19 -0.48 -13.56
C LEU A 33 -4.44 0.62 -14.61
N PRO A 34 -4.62 1.89 -14.22
CA PRO A 34 -4.66 2.40 -12.83
C PRO A 34 -5.96 2.03 -12.09
N ARG A 35 -5.89 1.85 -10.77
CA ARG A 35 -7.07 1.58 -9.93
C ARG A 35 -7.90 2.84 -9.71
N THR A 36 -9.22 2.67 -9.56
CA THR A 36 -10.16 3.75 -9.24
C THR A 36 -9.92 4.32 -7.84
N VAL A 37 -9.57 3.45 -6.88
CA VAL A 37 -9.18 3.84 -5.53
C VAL A 37 -7.71 3.49 -5.36
N THR A 38 -6.89 4.53 -5.26
CA THR A 38 -5.43 4.43 -5.15
C THR A 38 -5.00 4.37 -3.69
N VAL A 39 -3.77 3.89 -3.44
CA VAL A 39 -3.17 3.88 -2.09
C VAL A 39 -3.11 5.28 -1.50
N GLU A 40 -2.70 6.27 -2.30
CA GLU A 40 -2.70 7.68 -1.90
C GLU A 40 -4.07 8.11 -1.41
N LYS A 41 -5.11 7.94 -2.24
CA LYS A 41 -6.47 8.36 -1.89
C LYS A 41 -7.00 7.64 -0.65
N LEU A 42 -6.66 6.37 -0.47
CA LEU A 42 -7.04 5.59 0.69
C LEU A 42 -6.39 6.11 1.97
N LEU A 43 -5.08 6.38 1.94
CA LEU A 43 -4.34 6.88 3.10
C LEU A 43 -4.71 8.33 3.43
N THR A 44 -4.96 9.19 2.44
CA THR A 44 -5.49 10.53 2.65
C THR A 44 -6.86 10.49 3.32
N ASN A 45 -7.77 9.64 2.83
CA ASN A 45 -9.07 9.43 3.47
C ASN A 45 -8.92 8.94 4.92
N PHE A 46 -7.98 8.05 5.18
CA PHE A 46 -7.67 7.59 6.54
C PHE A 46 -7.19 8.73 7.44
N GLY A 47 -6.31 9.62 6.94
CA GLY A 47 -5.86 10.81 7.65
C GLY A 47 -7.03 11.71 8.07
N HIS A 48 -7.92 12.04 7.13
CA HIS A 48 -9.11 12.84 7.42
C HIS A 48 -10.04 12.19 8.45
N LEU A 49 -10.23 10.87 8.37
CA LEU A 49 -11.03 10.12 9.36
C LEU A 49 -10.39 10.13 10.76
N MET A 50 -9.06 10.16 10.84
CA MET A 50 -8.36 10.28 12.12
C MET A 50 -8.50 11.67 12.72
N GLU A 51 -8.47 12.71 11.89
CA GLU A 51 -8.67 14.11 12.30
C GLU A 51 -10.11 14.37 12.75
N SER A 52 -11.10 13.76 12.08
CA SER A 52 -12.52 13.95 12.39
C SER A 52 -13.01 13.14 13.60
N ARG A 53 -12.20 12.22 14.15
CA ARG A 53 -12.58 11.44 15.33
C ARG A 53 -12.41 12.29 16.59
N PRO A 54 -13.44 12.43 17.45
CA PRO A 54 -13.31 13.11 18.73
C PRO A 54 -12.20 12.42 19.53
N SER A 55 -11.27 13.22 20.05
CA SER A 55 -10.14 12.73 20.85
C SER A 55 -10.67 11.97 22.06
N LEU A 56 -10.53 10.64 22.04
CA LEU A 56 -10.69 9.80 23.23
C LEU A 56 -9.52 10.09 24.17
N GLY A 57 -9.58 11.22 24.88
CA GLY A 57 -8.75 11.59 26.04
C GLY A 57 -7.24 11.69 25.83
N THR A 58 -6.70 11.41 24.65
CA THR A 58 -5.25 11.45 24.40
C THR A 58 -4.96 12.58 23.42
N SER A 59 -4.21 13.59 23.88
CA SER A 59 -3.68 14.67 23.03
C SER A 59 -2.73 14.06 21.99
N ARG A 60 -3.29 13.60 20.87
CA ARG A 60 -2.50 13.14 19.73
C ARG A 60 -2.13 14.38 18.92
N PRO A 61 -0.84 14.68 18.71
CA PRO A 61 -0.45 15.76 17.82
C PRO A 61 -1.02 15.47 16.43
N SER A 62 -1.74 16.43 15.86
CA SER A 62 -2.32 16.35 14.51
C SER A 62 -1.28 16.10 13.42
N THR A 63 0.00 16.34 13.71
CA THR A 63 1.13 16.10 12.80
C THR A 63 1.54 14.63 12.69
N ILE A 64 1.29 13.79 13.70
CA ILE A 64 1.71 12.37 13.67
C ILE A 64 1.05 11.59 12.53
N PRO A 65 -0.29 11.67 12.32
CA PRO A 65 -0.94 10.97 11.21
C PRO A 65 -0.38 11.33 9.83
N ALA A 66 -0.13 12.61 9.58
CA ALA A 66 0.37 13.09 8.29
C ALA A 66 1.79 12.55 7.99
N THR A 67 2.70 12.62 8.96
CA THR A 67 4.07 12.09 8.80
C THR A 67 4.07 10.58 8.61
N VAL A 68 3.22 9.84 9.34
CA VAL A 68 3.09 8.38 9.19
C VAL A 68 2.54 8.02 7.81
N ILE A 69 1.52 8.73 7.34
CA ILE A 69 0.94 8.52 6.00
C ILE A 69 2.00 8.78 4.91
N SER A 70 2.73 9.89 4.99
CA SER A 70 3.80 10.21 4.04
C SER A 70 4.91 9.14 4.06
N GLY A 71 5.32 8.69 5.24
CA GLY A 71 6.29 7.60 5.38
C GLY A 71 5.80 6.29 4.75
N LEU A 72 4.53 5.94 4.95
CA LEU A 72 3.92 4.74 4.34
C LEU A 72 3.85 4.83 2.82
N LEU A 73 3.55 6.01 2.26
CA LEU A 73 3.54 6.23 0.81
C LEU A 73 4.94 6.04 0.22
N THR A 74 5.94 6.69 0.79
CA THR A 74 7.34 6.55 0.37
C THR A 74 7.85 5.11 0.48
N TYR A 75 7.48 4.43 1.57
CA TYR A 75 7.83 3.03 1.78
C TYR A 75 7.14 2.13 0.74
N PHE A 76 5.86 2.35 0.47
CA PHE A 76 5.13 1.63 -0.57
C PHE A 76 5.78 1.80 -1.96
N ASP A 77 6.11 3.04 -2.34
CA ASP A 77 6.73 3.34 -3.63
C ASP A 77 8.09 2.65 -3.81
N SER A 78 8.86 2.54 -2.72
CA SER A 78 10.18 1.90 -2.73
C SER A 78 10.10 0.37 -2.74
N PHE A 79 9.19 -0.21 -1.96
CA PHE A 79 9.11 -1.65 -1.76
C PHE A 79 8.21 -2.38 -2.76
N LEU A 80 7.34 -1.67 -3.47
CA LEU A 80 6.46 -2.27 -4.46
C LEU A 80 7.19 -3.14 -5.49
N PRO A 81 8.19 -2.65 -6.25
CA PRO A 81 8.87 -3.48 -7.25
C PRO A 81 9.77 -4.57 -6.66
N ILE A 82 10.09 -4.49 -5.37
CA ILE A 82 11.04 -5.37 -4.68
C ILE A 82 10.31 -6.57 -4.06
N LEU A 83 9.28 -6.31 -3.24
CA LEU A 83 8.62 -7.32 -2.40
C LEU A 83 7.14 -7.53 -2.72
N LEU A 84 6.40 -6.52 -3.18
CA LEU A 84 4.93 -6.59 -3.19
C LEU A 84 4.33 -7.26 -4.43
N LEU A 85 5.10 -7.43 -5.50
CA LEU A 85 4.63 -7.95 -6.78
C LEU A 85 4.96 -9.44 -6.96
N TYR A 86 3.95 -10.22 -7.33
CA TYR A 86 4.17 -11.59 -7.77
C TYR A 86 4.89 -11.62 -9.14
N PRO A 87 5.56 -12.73 -9.50
CA PRO A 87 6.27 -12.85 -10.78
C PRO A 87 5.41 -12.49 -12.00
N ALA A 88 4.12 -12.85 -11.99
CA ALA A 88 3.16 -12.55 -13.05
C ALA A 88 2.85 -11.05 -13.21
N GLU A 89 2.98 -10.25 -12.15
CA GLU A 89 2.70 -8.80 -12.16
C GLU A 89 3.90 -7.96 -12.63
N ARG A 90 5.12 -8.54 -12.63
CA ARG A 90 6.36 -7.82 -12.99
C ARG A 90 6.36 -7.24 -14.43
N PRO A 91 5.85 -7.92 -15.47
CA PRO A 91 5.73 -7.32 -16.81
C PRO A 91 4.80 -6.12 -16.84
N GLN A 92 3.67 -6.19 -16.12
CA GLN A 92 2.70 -5.11 -16.02
C GLN A 92 3.31 -3.87 -15.33
N CYS A 93 4.02 -4.06 -14.22
CA CYS A 93 4.72 -2.98 -13.52
C CYS A 93 5.77 -2.30 -14.41
N ARG A 94 6.56 -3.05 -15.18
CA ARG A 94 7.53 -2.46 -16.12
C ARG A 94 6.86 -1.57 -17.17
N SER A 95 5.73 -2.02 -17.74
CA SER A 95 4.97 -1.22 -18.71
C SER A 95 4.44 0.07 -18.09
N ILE A 96 3.89 -0.01 -16.88
CA ILE A 96 3.37 1.15 -16.14
C ILE A 96 4.49 2.13 -15.78
N ARG A 97 5.63 1.64 -15.28
CA ARG A 97 6.79 2.48 -14.93
C ARG A 97 7.35 3.20 -16.16
N GLY A 98 7.43 2.53 -17.30
CA GLY A 98 7.83 3.16 -18.56
C GLY A 98 6.84 4.24 -19.03
N LYS A 99 5.54 4.07 -18.79
CA LYS A 99 4.50 5.02 -19.21
C LYS A 99 4.37 6.25 -18.29
N TYR A 100 4.51 6.07 -16.98
CA TYR A 100 4.14 7.07 -15.98
C TYR A 100 5.30 7.58 -15.10
N VAL A 101 6.45 6.91 -15.08
CA VAL A 101 7.60 7.30 -14.24
C VAL A 101 8.82 7.69 -15.07
N VAL A 102 9.03 7.04 -16.22
CA VAL A 102 10.19 7.28 -17.10
C VAL A 102 9.76 7.89 -18.44
N GLY A 103 8.51 8.35 -18.54
CA GLY A 103 7.96 8.95 -19.75
C GLY A 103 8.51 10.35 -20.03
N VAL A 104 8.57 10.72 -21.32
CA VAL A 104 9.12 11.97 -21.86
C VAL A 104 8.36 13.23 -21.38
N ASP A 105 7.13 13.06 -20.87
CA ASP A 105 6.31 14.14 -20.32
C ASP A 105 6.47 14.24 -18.79
N ILE A 106 7.37 15.12 -18.34
CA ILE A 106 7.58 15.48 -16.92
C ILE A 106 6.26 15.89 -16.23
N ALA A 107 5.26 16.34 -16.98
CA ALA A 107 3.95 16.74 -16.47
C ALA A 107 3.04 15.57 -16.00
N LYS A 108 3.42 14.30 -16.24
CA LYS A 108 2.63 13.12 -15.88
C LYS A 108 3.38 12.11 -15.01
N GLU A 109 4.44 12.54 -14.34
CA GLU A 109 5.13 11.71 -13.37
C GLU A 109 4.15 11.33 -12.25
N ARG A 110 3.84 10.04 -12.13
CA ARG A 110 2.94 9.52 -11.09
C ARG A 110 3.68 8.52 -10.22
N ALA A 111 3.53 8.69 -8.92
CA ALA A 111 4.04 7.72 -7.96
C ALA A 111 3.28 6.39 -8.06
N MET A 112 3.91 5.28 -7.64
CA MET A 112 3.26 3.96 -7.69
C MET A 112 2.03 3.94 -6.78
N SER A 113 2.08 4.64 -5.66
CA SER A 113 0.98 4.89 -4.73
C SER A 113 -0.26 5.54 -5.37
N GLN A 114 -0.11 6.22 -6.52
CA GLN A 114 -1.20 6.83 -7.29
C GLN A 114 -1.75 5.93 -8.40
N ILE A 115 -1.17 4.75 -8.60
CA ILE A 115 -1.56 3.82 -9.69
C ILE A 115 -2.13 2.54 -9.10
N TYR A 116 -1.50 2.04 -8.04
CA TYR A 116 -1.86 0.81 -7.34
C TYR A 116 -2.96 1.05 -6.30
N GLY A 117 -3.68 -0.02 -5.95
CA GLY A 117 -4.83 0.01 -5.08
C GLY A 117 -4.58 -0.55 -3.68
N ALA A 118 -5.68 -0.72 -2.95
CA ALA A 118 -5.67 -1.23 -1.57
C ALA A 118 -5.14 -2.67 -1.46
N GLU A 119 -5.20 -3.45 -2.53
CA GLU A 119 -4.74 -4.85 -2.57
C GLU A 119 -3.22 -4.93 -2.32
N HIS A 120 -2.45 -4.08 -3.00
CA HIS A 120 -1.00 -4.02 -2.83
C HIS A 120 -0.61 -3.40 -1.48
N LEU A 121 -1.39 -2.42 -0.99
CA LEU A 121 -1.18 -1.90 0.37
C LEU A 121 -1.38 -2.98 1.43
N LEU A 122 -2.37 -3.86 1.24
CA LEU A 122 -2.61 -4.95 2.18
C LEU A 122 -1.43 -5.92 2.26
N ARG A 123 -0.77 -6.20 1.12
CA ARG A 123 0.46 -6.99 1.10
C ARG A 123 1.58 -6.33 1.88
N LEU A 124 1.75 -5.01 1.73
CA LEU A 124 2.74 -4.26 2.50
C LEU A 124 2.50 -4.39 4.01
N ILE A 125 1.24 -4.27 4.45
CA ILE A 125 0.89 -4.43 5.86
C ILE A 125 1.12 -5.87 6.33
N GLY A 126 0.85 -6.86 5.47
CA GLY A 126 1.17 -8.26 5.71
C GLY A 126 2.66 -8.48 5.96
N GLU A 127 3.52 -8.00 5.05
CA GLU A 127 4.97 -8.07 5.17
C GLU A 127 5.49 -7.36 6.43
N LEU A 128 4.99 -6.16 6.72
CA LEU A 128 5.34 -5.43 7.94
C LEU A 128 4.90 -6.19 9.20
N SER A 129 3.74 -6.85 9.18
CA SER A 129 3.27 -7.66 10.30
C SER A 129 4.15 -8.90 10.53
N GLU A 130 4.77 -9.45 9.49
CA GLU A 130 5.71 -10.56 9.63
C GLU A 130 7.09 -10.08 10.13
N LEU A 131 7.56 -8.91 9.65
CA LEU A 131 8.83 -8.32 10.06
C LEU A 131 8.87 -7.93 11.55
N CYS A 132 7.72 -7.53 12.11
CA CYS A 132 7.63 -7.08 13.50
C CYS A 132 7.32 -8.19 14.52
N LYS A 133 7.29 -9.47 14.10
CA LYS A 133 7.15 -10.63 15.01
C LYS A 133 8.40 -10.85 15.86
#